data_AF-A0A447ILZ0-F1
#
_entry.id   AF-A0A447ILZ0-F1
#
_cell.length_a   1.000
_cell.length_b   1.000
_cell.length_c   1.000
_cell.angle_alpha   90.00
_cell.angle_beta   90.00
_cell.angle_gamma   90.00
#
_symmetry.space_group_name_H-M   'P 1'
#
loop_
_entity.id
_entity.type
_entity.pdbx_description
1 polymer ?
#
loop_
_entity_poly.entity_id
_entity_poly.type
_entity_poly.pdbx_seq_one_letter_code
_entity_poly.pdbx_strand_id
1 'polypeptide(L)' 'MIADDLRAAAQIKRNRSRAGNRPLDRILYKERHLVECFFNRLKRFRRIALRCEKTLASFKAFVDLACAMAWIA' A
#
# COMPACT_ATOMS: atom_id res chain seq x y z
N MET A 1 -11.26 -14.97 4.92
CA MET A 1 -10.17 -15.86 5.40
C MET A 1 -8.95 -15.07 5.87
N ILE A 2 -8.26 -14.26 5.05
CA ILE A 2 -7.12 -13.43 5.56
C ILE A 2 -7.61 -12.26 6.44
N ALA A 3 -8.73 -11.62 6.09
CA ALA A 3 -9.22 -10.45 6.83
C ALA A 3 -9.81 -10.80 8.22
N ASP A 4 -10.48 -11.95 8.34
CA ASP A 4 -11.05 -12.44 9.60
C ASP A 4 -9.97 -12.79 10.63
N ASP A 5 -8.86 -13.37 10.19
CA ASP A 5 -7.72 -13.73 11.04
C ASP A 5 -7.02 -12.48 11.63
N LEU A 6 -6.93 -11.42 10.83
CA LEU A 6 -6.28 -10.16 11.21
C LEU A 6 -7.18 -9.20 11.99
N ARG A 7 -8.45 -9.56 12.25
CA ARG A 7 -9.49 -8.66 12.82
C ARG A 7 -9.55 -7.29 12.13
N ALA A 8 -9.29 -7.27 10.81
CA ALA A 8 -9.15 -6.02 10.07
C ALA A 8 -10.49 -5.48 9.58
N ALA A 9 -10.82 -4.24 9.95
CA ALA A 9 -12.03 -3.55 9.48
C ALA A 9 -11.74 -2.71 8.23
N ALA A 10 -12.51 -2.91 7.16
CA ALA A 10 -12.34 -2.16 5.92
C ALA A 10 -12.83 -0.70 6.04
N GLN A 11 -11.90 0.26 6.03
CA GLN A 11 -12.18 1.70 6.00
C GLN A 11 -12.20 2.23 4.56
N ILE A 12 -13.35 2.13 3.88
CA ILE A 12 -13.47 2.51 2.47
C ILE A 12 -14.46 3.66 2.34
N LYS A 13 -13.99 4.81 1.81
CA LYS A 13 -14.85 5.96 1.50
C LYS A 13 -15.97 5.54 0.54
N ARG A 14 -17.16 6.09 0.78
CA ARG A 14 -18.33 5.89 -0.07
C ARG A 14 -18.02 6.24 -1.53
N ASN A 15 -18.41 5.36 -2.44
CA ASN A 15 -18.55 5.65 -3.86
C ASN A 15 -20.03 5.92 -4.14
N ARG A 16 -20.36 6.90 -4.99
CA ARG A 16 -21.76 7.26 -5.35
C ARG A 16 -22.53 6.06 -5.91
N SER A 17 -21.86 5.16 -6.64
CA SER A 17 -22.45 3.95 -7.20
C SER A 17 -22.57 2.78 -6.21
N ARG A 18 -22.04 2.89 -4.98
CA ARG A 18 -22.14 1.84 -3.95
C ARG A 18 -23.34 2.09 -3.04
N ALA A 19 -24.27 1.14 -3.01
CA ALA A 19 -25.36 1.11 -2.02
C ALA A 19 -24.80 0.77 -0.62
N GLY A 20 -25.24 1.50 0.39
CA GLY A 20 -24.91 1.27 1.81
C GLY A 20 -24.04 2.35 2.45
N ASN A 21 -24.46 2.79 3.64
CA ASN A 21 -23.66 3.65 4.51
C ASN A 21 -22.80 2.75 5.41
N ARG A 22 -21.48 2.81 5.28
CA ARG A 22 -20.56 2.12 6.19
C ARG A 22 -19.93 3.17 7.12
N PRO A 23 -19.82 2.89 8.42
CA PRO A 23 -19.05 3.76 9.32
C PRO A 23 -17.61 3.83 8.82
N LEU A 24 -17.09 5.06 8.69
CA LEU A 24 -15.72 5.33 8.26
C LEU A 24 -15.03 6.07 9.40
N ASP A 25 -14.01 5.45 9.97
CA ASP A 25 -13.07 6.15 10.82
C ASP A 25 -12.20 7.07 9.96
N ARG A 26 -12.40 8.37 10.12
CA ARG A 26 -11.70 9.41 9.35
C ARG A 26 -10.22 9.49 9.69
N ILE A 27 -9.84 9.17 10.92
CA ILE A 27 -8.44 9.23 11.36
C ILE A 27 -7.68 8.08 10.69
N LEU A 28 -8.18 6.85 10.86
CA LEU A 28 -7.59 5.67 10.24
C LEU A 28 -7.60 5.75 8.70
N TYR A 29 -8.66 6.31 8.10
CA TYR A 29 -8.70 6.54 6.65
C TYR A 29 -7.65 7.56 6.17
N LYS A 30 -7.31 8.56 6.99
CA LYS A 30 -6.28 9.56 6.67
C LYS A 30 -4.88 8.96 6.73
N GLU A 31 -4.60 8.09 7.71
CA GLU A 31 -3.31 7.41 7.84
C GLU A 31 -2.96 6.56 6.61
N ARG A 32 -3.98 6.00 5.95
CA ARG A 32 -3.82 5.29 4.67
C ARG A 32 -3.09 6.11 3.61
N HIS A 33 -3.21 7.43 3.63
CA HIS A 33 -2.52 8.31 2.70
C HIS A 33 -0.99 8.19 2.80
N LEU A 34 -0.45 8.03 4.00
CA LEU A 34 1.00 7.86 4.22
C LEU A 34 1.52 6.60 3.52
N VAL A 35 0.77 5.51 3.65
CA VAL A 35 1.05 4.23 2.99
C VAL A 35 0.98 4.38 1.47
N GLU A 36 -0.04 5.04 0.95
CA GLU A 36 -0.18 5.32 -0.49
C GLU A 36 0.98 6.17 -1.03
N CYS A 37 1.38 7.22 -0.32
CA CYS A 37 2.52 8.06 -0.67
C CYS A 37 3.83 7.27 -0.69
N PHE A 38 4.03 6.39 0.29
CA PHE A 38 5.19 5.49 0.34
C PHE A 38 5.26 4.58 -0.89
N PHE A 39 4.15 3.89 -1.22
CA PHE A 39 4.11 3.05 -2.43
C PHE A 39 4.22 3.86 -3.72
N ASN A 40 3.71 5.08 -3.76
CA ASN A 40 3.90 5.98 -4.90
C ASN A 40 5.38 6.35 -5.08
N ARG A 41 6.11 6.57 -3.99
CA ARG A 41 7.56 6.81 -4.00
C ARG A 41 8.31 5.56 -4.49
N LEU A 42 7.96 4.36 -4.00
CA LEU A 42 8.52 3.10 -4.48
C LEU A 42 8.27 2.86 -5.97
N LYS A 43 7.08 3.23 -6.47
CA LYS A 43 6.72 3.08 -7.89
C LYS A 43 7.46 4.02 -8.83
N ARG A 44 8.18 5.04 -8.33
CA ARG A 44 9.11 5.84 -9.15
C ARG A 44 10.22 4.98 -9.76
N PHE A 45 10.61 3.91 -9.06
CA PHE A 45 11.57 2.95 -9.58
C PHE A 45 10.87 2.02 -10.58
N ARG A 46 11.05 2.30 -11.88
CA ARG A 46 10.41 1.54 -12.98
C ARG A 46 10.60 0.03 -12.89
N ARG A 47 11.78 -0.45 -12.47
CA ARG A 47 12.07 -1.89 -12.28
C ARG A 47 11.18 -2.54 -11.21
N ILE A 48 10.91 -1.82 -10.11
CA ILE A 48 10.04 -2.28 -9.03
C ILE A 48 8.58 -2.23 -9.49
N ALA A 49 8.17 -1.12 -10.12
CA ALA A 49 6.79 -0.93 -10.59
C ALA A 49 6.36 -1.95 -11.63
N LEU A 50 7.25 -2.29 -12.57
CA LEU A 50 6.99 -3.27 -13.63
C LEU A 50 7.32 -4.71 -13.23
N ARG A 51 7.85 -4.93 -12.01
CA ARG A 51 8.31 -6.24 -11.55
C ARG A 51 9.22 -6.93 -12.58
N CYS A 52 10.28 -6.24 -13.00
CA CYS A 52 11.19 -6.75 -14.03
C CYS A 52 12.07 -7.92 -13.56
N GLU A 53 12.21 -8.12 -12.25
CA GLU A 53 13.08 -9.14 -11.69
C GLU A 53 12.49 -10.54 -11.83
N LYS A 54 13.29 -11.48 -12.35
CA LYS A 54 12.88 -12.87 -12.57
C LYS A 54 12.70 -13.67 -11.28
N THR A 55 13.49 -13.36 -10.25
CA THR A 55 13.45 -14.06 -8.96
C THR A 55 12.82 -13.21 -7.87
N LEU A 56 12.15 -13.89 -6.92
CA LEU A 56 11.60 -13.24 -5.73
C LEU A 56 12.68 -12.62 -4.85
N ALA A 57 13.84 -13.27 -4.75
CA ALA A 57 14.97 -12.77 -3.96
C ALA A 57 15.52 -11.46 -4.53
N SER A 58 15.74 -11.39 -5.85
CA SER A 58 16.19 -10.16 -6.52
C SER A 58 15.15 -9.05 -6.36
N PHE A 59 13.86 -9.34 -6.59
CA PHE A 59 12.79 -8.35 -6.39
C PHE A 59 12.77 -7.80 -4.96
N LYS A 60 12.86 -8.68 -3.96
CA LYS A 60 12.91 -8.29 -2.54
C LYS A 60 14.10 -7.39 -2.25
N ALA A 61 15.30 -7.73 -2.73
CA ALA A 61 16.50 -6.92 -2.53
C ALA A 61 16.36 -5.50 -3.10
N PHE A 62 15.76 -5.34 -4.28
CA PHE A 62 15.48 -4.01 -4.85
C PHE A 62 14.45 -3.22 -4.05
N VAL A 63 13.42 -3.90 -3.52
CA VAL A 63 12.44 -3.26 -2.63
C VAL A 63 13.11 -2.80 -1.34
N ASP A 64 13.91 -3.66 -0.71
CA ASP A 64 14.63 -3.33 0.53
C ASP A 64 15.59 -2.15 0.32
N LEU A 65 16.31 -2.12 -0.82
CA LEU A 65 17.16 -0.99 -1.21
C LEU A 65 16.35 0.30 -1.40
N ALA A 66 15.22 0.24 -2.10
CA ALA A 66 14.36 1.40 -2.31
C ALA A 66 13.75 1.92 -1.00
N CYS A 67 13.42 1.03 -0.05
CA CYS A 67 13.01 1.40 1.30
C CYS A 67 14.13 2.13 2.05
N ALA A 68 15.36 1.62 2.00
CA ALA A 68 16.52 2.26 2.64
C ALA A 68 16.80 3.65 2.05
N MET A 69 16.72 3.79 0.72
CA MET A 69 16.84 5.10 0.05
C MET A 69 15.71 6.05 0.45
N ALA A 70 14.47 5.56 0.59
CA ALA A 70 13.35 6.39 1.02
C ALA A 70 13.43 6.80 2.50
N TRP A 71 14.19 6.08 3.33
CA TRP A 71 14.44 6.40 4.74
C TRP A 71 15.49 7.49 4.92
N ILE A 72 16.55 7.47 4.09
CA ILE A 72 17.65 8.44 4.17
C ILE A 72 17.28 9.79 3.51
N ALA A 73 16.32 9.78 2.58
CA ALA A 73 15.91 10.94 1.78
C ALA A 73 14.80 11.79 2.43
#